data_AF-K0Q6E1-F1
#
_entry.id   AF-K0Q6E1-F1
#
_cell.length_a   1.000
_cell.length_b   1.000
_cell.length_c   1.000
_cell.angle_alpha   90.00
_cell.angle_beta   90.00
_cell.angle_gamma   90.00
#
_symmetry.space_group_name_H-M   'P 1'
#
loop_
_entity.id
_entity.type
_entity.pdbx_description
1 polymer ?
#
loop_
_entity_poly.entity_id
_entity_poly.type
_entity_poly.pdbx_seq_one_letter_code
_entity_poly.pdbx_strand_id
1 'polypeptide(L)'
;MDHINSRRQLYAKHMGVNVVELLYLYMGEEAAHRCVEDLSFANLSRSGWSPQIRDPTYGPIGPYDWFVAVPSEWYQAAAAAGSLLVVNHFAVVAWGRVTRV
;
A
#
# COMPACT_ATOMS: atom_id res chain seq x y z
N MET A 1 9.09 -10.78 -9.61
CA MET A 1 8.54 -10.76 -8.24
C MET A 1 9.57 -10.39 -7.15
N ASP A 2 10.89 -10.38 -7.41
CA ASP A 2 11.94 -10.14 -6.39
C ASP A 2 12.02 -8.73 -5.79
N HIS A 3 11.40 -7.75 -6.44
CA HIS A 3 11.61 -6.34 -6.09
C HIS A 3 10.90 -5.92 -4.78
N ILE A 4 9.74 -6.49 -4.47
CA ILE A 4 8.96 -6.09 -3.29
C ILE A 4 9.57 -6.65 -2.01
N ASN A 5 10.00 -7.91 -2.02
CA ASN A 5 10.72 -8.49 -0.89
C ASN A 5 12.04 -7.76 -0.62
N SER A 6 12.76 -7.38 -1.68
CA SER A 6 13.99 -6.59 -1.55
C SER A 6 13.73 -5.20 -0.95
N ARG A 7 12.69 -4.50 -1.41
CA ARG A 7 12.29 -3.19 -0.86
C ARG A 7 11.81 -3.30 0.59
N ARG A 8 11.08 -4.36 0.93
CA ARG A 8 10.69 -4.68 2.32
C ARG A 8 11.90 -4.82 3.22
N GLN A 9 12.89 -5.61 2.81
CA GLN A 9 14.12 -5.82 3.59
C GLN A 9 14.93 -4.52 3.75
N LEU A 10 15.03 -3.70 2.71
CA LEU A 10 15.69 -2.40 2.78
C LEU A 10 14.99 -1.45 3.76
N TYR A 11 13.66 -1.39 3.72
CA TYR A 11 12.87 -0.58 4.65
C TYR A 11 13.04 -1.07 6.10
N ALA A 12 12.91 -2.37 6.34
CA ALA A 12 13.10 -2.97 7.67
C ALA A 12 14.49 -2.63 8.25
N LYS A 13 15.54 -2.73 7.43
CA LYS A 13 16.90 -2.33 7.81
C LYS A 13 17.00 -0.84 8.13
N HIS A 14 16.37 0.03 7.34
CA HIS A 14 16.39 1.48 7.56
C HIS A 14 15.71 1.88 8.87
N MET A 15 14.61 1.20 9.21
CA MET A 15 13.82 1.47 10.42
C MET A 15 14.33 0.73 11.66
N GLY A 16 15.38 -0.09 11.55
CA GLY A 16 15.94 -0.83 12.68
C GLY A 16 15.05 -1.94 13.23
N VAL A 17 14.11 -2.44 12.43
CA VAL A 17 13.13 -3.46 12.83
C VAL A 17 13.39 -4.77 12.08
N ASN A 18 13.35 -5.88 12.81
CA ASN A 18 13.66 -7.19 12.24
C ASN A 18 12.47 -7.83 11.52
N VAL A 19 11.25 -7.37 11.81
CA VAL A 19 10.01 -7.86 11.20
C VAL A 19 9.15 -6.65 10.89
N VAL A 20 8.81 -6.48 9.60
CA VAL A 20 7.82 -5.49 9.15
C VAL A 20 6.69 -6.26 8.51
N GLU A 21 5.51 -6.17 9.12
CA GLU A 21 4.28 -6.62 8.50
C GLU A 21 3.83 -5.58 7.47
N LEU A 22 3.71 -6.02 6.21
CA LEU A 22 3.20 -5.19 5.14
C LEU A 22 1.74 -5.52 4.90
N LEU A 23 0.92 -4.48 4.83
CA LEU A 23 -0.41 -4.52 4.29
C LEU A 23 -0.37 -4.16 2.81
N TYR A 24 -1.09 -4.91 2.00
CA TYR A 24 -1.32 -4.57 0.60
C TYR A 24 -2.71 -3.95 0.47
N LEU A 25 -2.77 -2.80 -0.19
CA LEU A 25 -3.97 -2.05 -0.43
C LEU A 25 -4.23 -2.05 -1.93
N TYR A 26 -5.39 -2.58 -2.32
CA TYR A 26 -5.82 -2.67 -3.71
C TYR A 26 -6.77 -1.54 -4.04
N MET A 27 -6.57 -0.94 -5.21
CA MET A 27 -7.31 0.22 -5.69
C MET A 27 -7.27 0.33 -7.22
N GLY A 28 -8.08 1.23 -7.78
CA GLY A 28 -7.98 1.57 -9.20
C GLY A 28 -6.74 2.41 -9.52
N GLU A 29 -6.27 2.37 -10.77
CA GLU A 29 -5.10 3.12 -11.27
C GLU A 29 -5.07 4.59 -10.85
N GLU A 30 -6.17 5.31 -11.08
CA GLU A 30 -6.28 6.74 -10.79
C GLU A 30 -6.17 7.04 -9.28
N ALA A 31 -6.63 6.12 -8.43
CA ALA A 31 -6.47 6.23 -6.99
C ALA A 31 -5.01 5.98 -6.58
N ALA A 32 -4.35 5.00 -7.20
CA ALA A 32 -2.95 4.68 -6.93
C ALA A 32 -2.00 5.82 -7.32
N HIS A 33 -2.20 6.45 -8.48
CA HIS A 33 -1.40 7.62 -8.88
C HIS A 33 -1.53 8.77 -7.89
N ARG A 34 -2.77 9.10 -7.48
CA ARG A 34 -3.01 10.14 -6.47
C ARG A 34 -2.33 9.83 -5.14
N CYS A 35 -2.32 8.57 -4.68
CA CYS A 35 -1.56 8.20 -3.47
C CYS A 35 -0.08 8.57 -3.55
N VAL A 36 0.53 8.30 -4.71
CA VAL A 36 1.97 8.42 -4.92
C VAL A 36 2.36 9.88 -5.11
N GLU A 37 1.60 10.63 -5.88
CA GLU A 37 1.82 12.07 -6.13
C GLU A 37 1.62 12.88 -4.86
N ASP A 38 0.52 12.66 -4.14
CA ASP A 38 0.17 13.42 -2.94
C ASP A 38 0.88 12.91 -1.68
N LEU A 39 1.57 11.76 -1.77
CA LEU A 39 2.13 11.01 -0.64
C LEU A 39 1.09 10.82 0.50
N SER A 40 -0.18 10.66 0.12
CA SER A 40 -1.32 10.77 1.01
C SER A 40 -2.47 9.87 0.59
N PHE A 41 -3.24 9.43 1.57
CA PHE A 41 -4.48 8.69 1.35
C PHE A 41 -5.74 9.54 1.60
N ALA A 42 -5.57 10.82 1.94
CA ALA A 42 -6.62 11.70 2.45
C ALA A 42 -7.72 12.06 1.46
N ASN A 43 -7.47 11.87 0.17
CA ASN A 43 -8.41 12.22 -0.89
C ASN A 43 -9.07 10.99 -1.53
N LEU A 44 -8.88 9.81 -0.94
CA LEU A 44 -9.31 8.57 -1.55
C LEU A 44 -10.59 8.08 -0.89
N SER A 45 -11.60 7.85 -1.73
CA SER A 45 -12.84 7.25 -1.27
C SER A 45 -12.57 5.85 -0.72
N ARG A 46 -13.01 5.61 0.53
CA ARG A 46 -12.97 4.29 1.17
C ARG A 46 -13.67 3.19 0.35
N SER A 47 -14.63 3.56 -0.52
CA SER A 47 -15.36 2.61 -1.35
C SER A 47 -14.50 1.89 -2.40
N GLY A 48 -13.31 2.42 -2.70
CA GLY A 48 -12.39 1.86 -3.70
C GLY A 48 -11.22 1.07 -3.11
N TRP A 49 -11.22 0.83 -1.79
CA TRP A 49 -10.08 0.29 -1.06
C TRP A 49 -10.39 -1.10 -0.51
N SER A 50 -9.53 -2.07 -0.79
CA SER A 50 -9.58 -3.37 -0.12
C SER A 50 -8.27 -3.64 0.63
N PRO A 51 -8.28 -3.67 1.97
CA PRO A 51 -7.14 -4.13 2.76
C PRO A 51 -7.12 -5.66 2.69
N GLN A 52 -6.31 -6.20 1.78
CA GLN A 52 -6.08 -7.65 1.73
C GLN A 52 -4.60 -7.91 1.93
N ILE A 53 -4.26 -8.67 2.98
CA ILE A 53 -2.93 -9.22 3.15
C ILE A 53 -2.82 -10.38 2.16
N ARG A 54 -2.42 -10.07 0.94
CA ARG A 54 -2.05 -11.02 -0.10
C ARG A 54 -0.76 -10.56 -0.72
N ASP A 55 0.16 -11.49 -0.97
CA ASP A 55 1.22 -11.21 -1.93
C ASP A 55 0.56 -10.73 -3.22
N PRO A 56 1.12 -9.71 -3.91
CA PRO A 56 0.58 -9.22 -5.16
C PRO A 56 0.66 -10.34 -6.19
N THR A 57 -0.40 -11.15 -6.21
CA THR A 57 -0.55 -12.29 -7.09
C THR A 57 -0.85 -11.78 -8.48
N TYR A 58 -0.38 -12.54 -9.45
CA TYR A 58 -0.77 -12.40 -10.84
C TYR A 58 -2.28 -12.56 -10.98
N GLY A 59 -2.94 -11.62 -11.66
CA GLY A 59 -4.39 -11.61 -11.87
C GLY A 59 -5.15 -10.57 -11.04
N PRO A 60 -6.26 -10.03 -11.56
CA PRO A 60 -6.98 -8.92 -10.93
C PRO A 60 -7.59 -9.36 -9.60
N ILE A 61 -7.44 -8.53 -8.56
CA ILE A 61 -8.15 -8.74 -7.30
C ILE A 61 -9.41 -7.91 -7.35
N GLY A 62 -10.55 -8.57 -7.63
CA GLY A 62 -11.82 -7.86 -7.82
C GLY A 62 -11.73 -6.84 -8.97
N PRO A 63 -12.34 -5.64 -8.85
CA PRO A 63 -12.30 -4.60 -9.90
C PRO A 63 -10.99 -3.80 -9.93
N TYR A 64 -10.00 -4.16 -9.12
CA TYR A 64 -8.77 -3.38 -8.94
C TYR A 64 -7.67 -3.83 -9.90
N ASP A 65 -6.94 -2.87 -10.44
CA ASP A 65 -5.84 -3.06 -11.38
C ASP A 65 -4.48 -2.59 -10.84
N TRP A 66 -4.43 -2.00 -9.64
CA TRP A 66 -3.20 -1.56 -8.96
C TRP A 66 -3.17 -1.93 -7.48
N PHE A 67 -1.95 -1.96 -6.93
CA PHE A 67 -1.72 -2.15 -5.50
C PHE A 67 -0.62 -1.21 -4.97
N VAL A 68 -0.67 -0.97 -3.65
CA VAL A 68 0.40 -0.34 -2.87
C VAL A 68 0.68 -1.16 -1.61
N ALA A 69 1.95 -1.23 -1.19
CA ALA A 69 2.43 -1.96 -0.03
C ALA A 69 2.90 -0.99 1.07
N VAL A 70 2.36 -1.17 2.26
CA VAL A 70 2.45 -0.22 3.37
C VAL A 70 2.70 -0.92 4.71
N PRO A 71 3.40 -0.32 5.69
CA PRO A 71 3.45 -0.87 7.05
C PRO A 71 2.04 -0.98 7.65
N SER A 72 1.70 -2.15 8.20
CA SER A 72 0.36 -2.44 8.73
C SER A 72 -0.06 -1.48 9.85
N GLU A 73 0.86 -1.18 10.77
CA GLU A 73 0.72 -0.22 11.87
C GLU A 73 0.27 1.17 11.40
N TRP A 74 0.75 1.64 10.25
CA TRP A 74 0.44 2.99 9.77
C TRP A 74 -0.96 3.05 9.18
N TYR A 75 -1.36 2.00 8.45
CA TYR A 75 -2.74 1.87 8.01
C TYR A 75 -3.70 1.80 9.20
N GLN A 76 -3.37 1.02 10.23
CA GLN A 76 -4.20 0.91 11.44
C GLN A 76 -4.33 2.25 12.16
N ALA A 77 -3.22 2.99 12.33
CA ALA A 77 -3.24 4.33 12.92
C ALA A 77 -4.11 5.30 12.11
N ALA A 78 -3.97 5.29 10.77
CA ALA A 78 -4.79 6.11 9.88
C ALA A 78 -6.28 5.70 9.91
N ALA A 79 -6.58 4.40 9.91
CA ALA A 79 -7.95 3.89 9.97
C ALA A 79 -8.63 4.27 11.30
N ALA A 80 -7.93 4.13 12.42
CA ALA A 80 -8.42 4.47 13.77
C ALA A 80 -8.71 5.97 13.93
N ALA A 81 -7.95 6.84 13.25
CA ALA A 81 -8.18 8.28 13.27
C ALA A 81 -9.46 8.71 12.53
N GLY A 82 -10.20 7.80 11.87
CA GLY A 82 -11.44 8.11 11.16
C GLY A 82 -11.26 8.92 9.87
N SER A 83 -10.05 9.41 9.63
CA SER A 83 -9.56 10.12 8.46
C SER A 83 -8.33 9.37 8.00
N LEU A 84 -8.26 9.01 6.72
CA LEU A 84 -6.97 8.68 6.11
C LEU A 84 -6.18 9.99 6.14
N LEU A 85 -5.49 10.27 7.24
CA LEU A 85 -4.90 11.59 7.47
C LEU A 85 -3.92 11.93 6.34
N VAL A 86 -3.78 13.22 6.03
CA VAL A 86 -2.54 13.73 5.42
C VAL A 86 -1.46 13.57 6.50
N VAL A 87 -0.98 12.34 6.65
CA VAL A 87 0.24 12.09 7.40
C VAL A 87 1.31 12.36 6.36
N ASN A 88 1.83 13.58 6.35
CA ASN A 88 3.12 13.83 5.71
C ASN A 88 4.01 12.64 6.09
N HIS A 89 4.58 11.96 5.09
CA HIS A 89 5.43 10.78 5.28
C HIS A 89 4.70 9.46 5.50
N PHE A 90 3.73 9.07 4.65
CA PHE A 90 3.38 7.64 4.52
C PHE A 90 4.47 6.88 3.72
N ALA A 91 4.98 5.76 4.23
CA ALA A 91 6.13 5.04 3.68
C ALA A 91 5.63 3.97 2.72
N VAL A 92 5.49 4.35 1.45
CA VAL A 92 5.26 3.40 0.37
C VAL A 92 6.50 2.53 0.21
N VAL A 93 6.38 1.25 0.57
CA VAL A 93 7.47 0.28 0.38
C VAL A 93 7.49 -0.20 -1.08
N ALA A 94 6.31 -0.34 -1.70
CA ALA A 94 6.17 -0.68 -3.12
C ALA A 94 4.80 -0.28 -3.66
N TRP A 95 4.69 -0.15 -4.98
CA TRP A 95 3.42 0.00 -5.69
C TRP A 95 3.56 -0.55 -7.10
N GLY A 96 2.44 -0.90 -7.74
CA GLY A 96 2.48 -1.35 -9.13
C GLY A 96 1.15 -1.89 -9.64
N ARG A 97 1.11 -2.07 -10.96
CA ARG A 97 -0.03 -2.65 -11.66
C ARG A 97 -0.14 -4.14 -11.37
N VAL A 98 -1.37 -4.62 -11.24
CA VAL A 98 -1.73 -6.03 -11.16
C VAL A 98 -1.75 -6.60 -12.57
N THR A 99 -0.69 -7.31 -12.95
CA THR A 99 -0.60 -7.98 -14.26
C THR A 99 -1.40 -9.28 -14.24
N ARG A 100 -2.32 -9.47 -15.19
CA ARG A 100 -2.91 -10.79 -15.47
C ARG A 100 -1.83 -11.70 -16.05
N VAL A 101 -1.74 -12.93 -15.56
CA VAL A 101 -1.01 -14.02 -16.23
C VAL A 101 -1.99 -14.77 -17.11
#